data_AF-A0A0J7JZ27-F1
#
_entry.id   AF-A0A0J7JZ27-F1
#
_cell.length_a   1.000
_cell.length_b   1.000
_cell.length_c   1.000
_cell.angle_alpha   90.00
_cell.angle_beta   90.00
_cell.angle_gamma   90.00
#
_symmetry.space_group_name_H-M   'P 1'
#
loop_
_entity.id
_entity.type
_entity.pdbx_description
1 polymer ?
#
loop_
_entity_poly.entity_id
_entity_poly.type
_entity_poly.pdbx_seq_one_letter_code
_entity_poly.pdbx_strand_id
1 'polypeptide(L)'
;MLYKSLVRSTIDYGLFVYAPRESSQILKLERGQYLGIRTALGYRNSTPNNVIIAEVKIVLLLDRARMLAKNFCSKILKYKEKDIKSSLEALRVKENYAVYRNPLIKKSVICTAWEQVSKIRNEFGTPASTFEVWKMDYDTLTNKIKVDLDFGQQLQNCDKKRSRVVSNINGYNKEDLRMINEIKKKYNIQDDLTMIYTDGARPKKLRATGASVVFEDQDESYSISLPRMCSSFTAEAFTINTALELMIQRIRSTSNDIINDIIILTDCQAVLKAVTKNIISVYQNRYILEIKTLHGTLTNIKKRS
;
A
#
# COMPACT_ATOMS: atom_id res chain seq x y z
N MET A 1 -1.52 -14.89 -20.65
CA MET A 1 -0.64 -13.69 -20.76
C MET A 1 -1.07 -12.80 -21.92
N LEU A 2 -1.27 -13.34 -23.13
CA LEU A 2 -1.49 -12.59 -24.37
C LEU A 2 -2.73 -11.67 -24.40
N TYR A 3 -3.89 -12.15 -23.92
CA TYR A 3 -5.10 -11.30 -23.82
C TYR A 3 -4.88 -10.09 -22.90
N LYS A 4 -4.17 -10.27 -21.77
CA LYS A 4 -3.91 -9.19 -20.80
C LYS A 4 -2.93 -8.15 -21.38
N SER A 5 -1.92 -8.59 -22.12
CA SER A 5 -0.85 -7.72 -22.61
C SER A 5 -1.24 -6.92 -23.85
N LEU A 6 -2.07 -7.48 -24.74
CA LEU A 6 -2.45 -6.84 -26.00
C LEU A 6 -3.87 -6.29 -25.98
N VAL A 7 -4.87 -7.17 -25.86
CA VAL A 7 -6.28 -6.78 -26.03
C VAL A 7 -6.74 -5.90 -24.85
N ARG A 8 -6.47 -6.34 -23.63
CA ARG A 8 -6.92 -5.65 -22.42
C ARG A 8 -6.25 -4.29 -22.24
N SER A 9 -4.95 -4.18 -22.53
CA SER A 9 -4.20 -2.93 -22.38
C SER A 9 -4.74 -1.84 -23.32
N THR A 10 -5.09 -2.19 -24.56
CA THR A 10 -5.73 -1.26 -25.51
C THR A 10 -7.12 -0.84 -25.06
N ILE A 11 -7.95 -1.79 -24.60
CA ILE A 11 -9.30 -1.49 -24.11
C ILE A 11 -9.25 -0.56 -22.89
N ASP A 12 -8.35 -0.82 -21.94
CA ASP A 12 -8.27 -0.10 -20.68
C ASP A 12 -8.01 1.40 -20.84
N TYR A 13 -7.38 1.82 -21.93
CA TYR A 13 -6.98 3.21 -22.16
C TYR A 13 -8.14 4.20 -22.06
N GLY A 14 -9.33 3.83 -22.56
CA GLY A 14 -10.50 4.73 -22.51
C GLY A 14 -11.81 4.05 -22.09
N LEU A 15 -11.77 2.77 -21.71
CA LEU A 15 -12.95 2.01 -21.31
C LEU A 15 -13.83 2.75 -20.29
N PHE A 16 -13.22 3.46 -19.34
CA PHE A 16 -13.96 4.17 -18.30
C PHE A 16 -14.69 5.44 -18.79
N VAL A 17 -14.29 5.98 -19.94
CA VAL A 17 -14.90 7.17 -20.57
C VAL A 17 -16.07 6.76 -21.46
N TYR A 18 -15.84 5.78 -22.34
CA TYR A 18 -16.81 5.36 -23.37
C TYR A 18 -17.51 4.02 -23.08
N ALA A 19 -17.44 3.51 -21.84
CA ALA A 19 -18.16 2.30 -21.46
C ALA A 19 -19.64 2.41 -21.84
N PRO A 20 -20.20 1.41 -22.55
CA PRO A 20 -21.58 1.47 -23.00
C PRO A 20 -22.54 1.47 -21.82
N ARG A 21 -23.67 2.15 -22.01
CA ARG A 21 -24.75 2.27 -21.02
C ARG A 21 -25.81 1.18 -21.19
N GLU A 22 -25.96 0.70 -22.42
CA GLU A 22 -26.96 -0.29 -22.79
C GLU A 22 -26.50 -1.71 -22.46
N SER A 23 -27.38 -2.49 -21.84
CA SER A 23 -27.09 -3.87 -21.46
C SER A 23 -26.78 -4.75 -22.69
N SER A 24 -27.41 -4.46 -23.83
CA SER A 24 -27.17 -5.17 -25.11
C SER A 24 -25.72 -4.98 -25.60
N GLN A 25 -25.21 -3.75 -25.55
CA GLN A 25 -23.84 -3.42 -25.94
C GLN A 25 -22.82 -3.97 -24.95
N ILE A 26 -23.10 -3.87 -23.65
CA ILE A 26 -22.27 -4.48 -22.59
C ILE A 26 -22.13 -5.98 -22.83
N LEU A 27 -23.24 -6.68 -23.08
CA LEU A 27 -23.24 -8.13 -23.33
C LEU A 27 -22.42 -8.48 -24.59
N LYS A 28 -22.49 -7.67 -25.65
CA LYS A 28 -21.66 -7.86 -26.85
C LYS A 28 -20.17 -7.74 -26.54
N LEU A 29 -19.77 -6.72 -25.76
CA LEU A 29 -18.37 -6.54 -25.35
C LEU A 29 -17.88 -7.70 -24.47
N GLU A 30 -18.68 -8.14 -23.49
CA GLU A 30 -18.32 -9.25 -22.61
C GLU A 30 -18.21 -10.58 -23.37
N ARG A 31 -19.09 -10.82 -24.36
CA ARG A 31 -18.94 -11.97 -25.27
C ARG A 31 -17.62 -11.92 -26.05
N GLY A 32 -17.21 -10.73 -26.51
CA GLY A 32 -15.90 -10.52 -27.13
C GLY A 32 -14.75 -10.83 -26.17
N GLN A 33 -14.84 -10.39 -24.91
CA GLN A 33 -13.89 -10.74 -23.86
C GLN A 33 -13.80 -12.25 -23.67
N TYR A 34 -14.91 -12.97 -23.56
CA TYR A 34 -14.90 -14.42 -23.38
C TYR A 34 -14.27 -15.13 -24.57
N LEU A 35 -14.61 -14.73 -25.79
CA LEU A 35 -14.01 -15.29 -27.00
C LEU A 35 -12.49 -15.07 -27.02
N GLY A 36 -12.04 -13.85 -26.75
CA GLY A 36 -10.61 -13.50 -26.70
C GLY A 36 -9.85 -14.30 -25.64
N ILE A 37 -10.45 -14.52 -24.47
CA ILE A 37 -9.84 -15.32 -23.41
C ILE A 37 -9.79 -16.81 -23.78
N ARG A 38 -10.88 -17.36 -24.36
CA ARG A 38 -10.91 -18.76 -24.82
C ARG A 38 -9.84 -19.02 -25.85
N THR A 39 -9.73 -18.18 -26.87
CA THR A 39 -8.70 -18.29 -27.91
C THR A 39 -7.29 -18.19 -27.32
N ALA A 40 -7.06 -17.26 -26.40
CA ALA A 40 -5.74 -17.06 -25.80
C ALA A 40 -5.28 -18.20 -24.86
N LEU A 41 -6.20 -19.03 -24.36
CA LEU A 41 -5.90 -20.10 -23.40
C LEU A 41 -6.27 -21.50 -23.90
N GLY A 42 -6.82 -21.61 -25.11
CA GLY A 42 -7.23 -22.88 -25.70
C GLY A 42 -8.46 -23.52 -25.06
N TYR A 43 -9.35 -22.74 -24.43
CA TYR A 43 -10.60 -23.29 -23.90
C TYR A 43 -11.58 -23.67 -25.01
N ARG A 44 -12.28 -24.79 -24.81
CA ARG A 44 -13.42 -25.19 -25.64
C ARG A 44 -14.56 -24.16 -25.54
N ASN A 45 -15.40 -24.04 -26.57
CA ASN A 45 -16.57 -23.16 -26.55
C ASN A 45 -17.60 -23.54 -25.47
N SER A 46 -17.64 -24.81 -25.06
CA SER A 46 -18.56 -25.32 -24.03
C SER A 46 -18.13 -24.99 -22.59
N THR A 47 -16.89 -24.56 -22.34
CA THR A 47 -16.43 -24.23 -20.99
C THR A 47 -17.29 -23.10 -20.40
N PRO A 48 -17.81 -23.19 -19.17
CA PRO A 48 -18.62 -22.11 -18.60
C PRO A 48 -17.86 -20.78 -18.43
N ASN A 49 -18.52 -19.64 -18.66
CA ASN A 49 -17.88 -18.31 -18.62
C ASN A 49 -17.34 -17.95 -17.24
N ASN A 50 -18.05 -18.30 -16.17
CA ASN A 50 -17.62 -18.05 -14.80
C ASN A 50 -16.30 -18.76 -14.46
N VAL A 51 -16.12 -20.00 -14.95
CA VAL A 51 -14.88 -20.76 -14.78
C VAL A 51 -13.71 -20.05 -15.47
N ILE A 52 -13.92 -19.62 -16.72
CA ILE A 52 -12.89 -18.91 -17.50
C ILE A 52 -12.45 -17.62 -16.80
N ILE A 53 -13.40 -16.81 -16.33
CA ILE A 53 -13.07 -15.56 -15.63
C ILE A 53 -12.27 -15.84 -14.36
N ALA A 54 -12.71 -16.84 -13.57
CA ALA A 54 -12.09 -17.20 -12.30
C ALA A 54 -10.64 -17.69 -12.48
N GLU A 55 -10.43 -18.57 -13.45
CA GLU A 55 -9.12 -19.17 -13.72
C GLU A 55 -8.11 -18.12 -14.19
N VAL A 56 -8.54 -17.18 -15.03
CA VAL A 56 -7.67 -16.15 -15.61
C VAL A 56 -7.44 -14.98 -14.66
N LYS A 57 -8.20 -14.92 -13.56
CA LYS A 57 -8.16 -13.84 -12.57
C LYS A 57 -8.37 -12.48 -13.25
N ILE A 58 -9.39 -12.41 -14.10
CA ILE A 58 -9.81 -11.19 -14.80
C ILE A 58 -11.18 -10.79 -14.27
N VAL A 59 -11.49 -9.49 -14.29
CA VAL A 59 -12.82 -8.96 -13.99
C VAL A 59 -13.56 -8.64 -15.29
N LEU A 60 -14.89 -8.58 -15.22
CA LEU A 60 -15.72 -8.14 -16.35
C LEU A 60 -15.35 -6.72 -16.79
N LEU A 61 -15.56 -6.43 -18.07
CA LEU A 61 -15.23 -5.12 -18.64
C LEU A 61 -15.93 -3.97 -17.92
N LEU A 62 -17.22 -4.10 -17.58
CA LEU A 62 -17.94 -3.03 -16.90
C LEU A 62 -17.39 -2.76 -15.49
N ASP A 63 -17.07 -3.80 -14.73
CA ASP A 63 -16.48 -3.67 -13.40
C ASP A 63 -15.07 -3.08 -13.47
N ARG A 64 -14.32 -3.45 -14.51
CA ARG A 64 -13.03 -2.82 -14.82
C ARG A 64 -13.18 -1.34 -15.14
N ALA A 65 -14.16 -0.98 -15.97
CA ALA A 65 -14.47 0.41 -16.31
C ALA A 65 -14.76 1.23 -15.04
N ARG A 66 -15.58 0.69 -14.14
CA ARG A 66 -15.91 1.33 -12.85
C ARG A 66 -14.68 1.51 -11.97
N MET A 67 -13.82 0.49 -11.87
CA MET A 67 -12.57 0.57 -11.11
C MET A 67 -11.63 1.64 -11.69
N LEU A 68 -11.42 1.65 -13.00
CA LEU A 68 -10.59 2.64 -13.68
C LEU A 68 -11.14 4.06 -13.53
N ALA A 69 -12.46 4.24 -13.68
CA ALA A 69 -13.14 5.52 -13.48
C ALA A 69 -12.91 6.05 -12.07
N LYS A 70 -13.08 5.21 -11.04
CA LYS A 70 -12.84 5.59 -9.64
C LYS A 70 -11.39 6.01 -9.42
N ASN A 71 -10.43 5.23 -9.90
CA ASN A 71 -9.00 5.56 -9.77
C ASN A 71 -8.67 6.89 -10.44
N PHE A 72 -9.21 7.12 -11.65
CA PHE A 72 -9.07 8.39 -12.36
C PHE A 72 -9.66 9.55 -11.56
N CYS A 73 -10.93 9.48 -11.16
CA CYS A 73 -11.61 10.53 -10.39
C CYS A 73 -10.91 10.82 -9.06
N SER A 74 -10.43 9.79 -8.35
CA SER A 74 -9.64 9.94 -7.12
C SER A 74 -8.34 10.72 -7.35
N LYS A 75 -7.63 10.43 -8.45
CA LYS A 75 -6.42 11.17 -8.82
C LYS A 75 -6.73 12.65 -9.09
N ILE A 76 -7.79 12.94 -9.86
CA ILE A 76 -8.19 14.32 -10.16
C ILE A 76 -8.56 15.09 -8.90
N LEU A 77 -9.27 14.46 -7.95
CA LEU A 77 -9.59 15.09 -6.66
C LEU A 77 -8.33 15.37 -5.82
N LYS A 78 -7.39 14.42 -5.75
CA LYS A 78 -6.17 14.56 -4.94
C LYS A 78 -5.19 15.59 -5.53
N TYR A 79 -4.95 15.53 -6.84
CA TYR A 79 -3.88 16.28 -7.50
C TYR A 79 -4.34 17.54 -8.28
N LYS A 80 -5.60 17.96 -8.10
CA LYS A 80 -6.12 19.28 -8.51
C LYS A 80 -5.94 19.67 -9.99
N GLU A 81 -6.25 18.77 -10.92
CA GLU A 81 -6.41 19.16 -12.34
C GLU A 81 -7.74 19.93 -12.53
N LYS A 82 -7.66 21.27 -12.46
CA LYS A 82 -8.82 22.18 -12.44
C LYS A 82 -9.74 22.00 -13.66
N ASP A 83 -9.16 21.90 -14.86
CA ASP A 83 -9.94 21.85 -16.10
C ASP A 83 -10.73 20.55 -16.23
N ILE A 84 -10.11 19.42 -15.86
CA ILE A 84 -10.79 18.12 -15.84
C ILE A 84 -11.87 18.10 -14.77
N LYS A 85 -11.59 18.67 -13.58
CA LYS A 85 -12.61 18.77 -12.53
C LYS A 85 -13.83 19.57 -13.00
N SER A 86 -13.63 20.73 -13.62
CA SER A 86 -14.71 21.55 -14.18
C SER A 86 -15.48 20.79 -15.26
N SER A 87 -14.77 20.04 -16.12
CA SER A 87 -15.38 19.21 -17.16
C SER A 87 -16.23 18.07 -16.59
N LEU A 88 -15.75 17.38 -15.55
CA LEU A 88 -16.48 16.33 -14.84
C LEU A 88 -17.72 16.87 -14.13
N GLU A 89 -17.61 18.06 -13.56
CA GLU A 89 -18.74 18.71 -12.91
C GLU A 89 -19.80 19.15 -13.92
N ALA A 90 -19.39 19.73 -15.04
CA ALA A 90 -20.28 20.08 -16.14
C ALA A 90 -20.98 18.84 -16.73
N LEU A 91 -20.25 17.73 -16.89
CA LEU A 91 -20.81 16.45 -17.31
C LEU A 91 -21.85 15.95 -16.30
N ARG A 92 -21.54 16.00 -15.00
CA ARG A 92 -22.48 15.60 -13.94
C ARG A 92 -23.78 16.39 -14.00
N VAL A 93 -23.70 17.71 -14.14
CA VAL A 93 -24.88 18.58 -14.25
C VAL A 93 -25.73 18.21 -15.46
N LYS A 94 -25.09 18.04 -16.64
CA LYS A 94 -25.79 17.65 -17.87
C LYS A 94 -26.47 16.29 -17.77
N GLU A 95 -25.78 15.28 -17.23
CA GLU A 95 -26.36 13.95 -17.05
C GLU A 95 -27.47 13.93 -16.00
N ASN A 96 -27.32 14.66 -14.90
CA ASN A 96 -28.38 14.81 -13.90
C ASN A 96 -29.64 15.44 -14.50
N TYR A 97 -29.47 16.45 -15.35
CA TYR A 97 -30.58 17.08 -16.05
C TYR A 97 -31.27 16.12 -17.05
N ALA A 98 -30.48 15.32 -17.77
CA ALA A 98 -31.02 14.30 -18.68
C ALA A 98 -31.82 13.22 -17.93
N VAL A 99 -31.29 12.74 -16.79
CA VAL A 99 -31.97 11.76 -15.92
C VAL A 99 -33.24 12.36 -15.29
N TYR A 100 -33.20 13.64 -14.91
CA TYR A 100 -34.39 14.33 -14.41
C TYR A 100 -35.51 14.39 -15.45
N ARG A 101 -35.17 14.68 -16.72
CA ARG A 101 -36.15 14.68 -17.83
C ARG A 101 -36.62 13.28 -18.21
N ASN A 102 -35.75 12.28 -18.14
CA ASN A 102 -36.08 10.89 -18.44
C ASN A 102 -35.38 9.93 -17.46
N PRO A 103 -36.10 9.41 -16.45
CA PRO A 103 -35.53 8.52 -15.43
C PRO A 103 -34.96 7.20 -15.96
N LEU A 104 -35.29 6.79 -17.20
CA LEU A 104 -34.77 5.57 -17.81
C LEU A 104 -33.33 5.73 -18.33
N ILE A 105 -32.85 6.97 -18.49
CA ILE A 105 -31.48 7.24 -18.95
C ILE A 105 -30.48 6.83 -17.86
N LYS A 106 -29.50 6.00 -18.24
CA LYS A 106 -28.38 5.63 -17.36
C LYS A 106 -27.26 6.65 -17.49
N LYS A 107 -26.69 7.03 -16.34
CA LYS A 107 -25.47 7.85 -16.27
C LYS A 107 -24.26 7.09 -16.83
N SER A 108 -23.27 7.82 -17.32
CA SER A 108 -21.99 7.24 -17.72
C SER A 108 -21.22 6.69 -16.52
N VAL A 109 -20.34 5.70 -16.78
CA VAL A 109 -19.49 5.11 -15.74
C VAL A 109 -18.64 6.19 -15.06
N ILE A 110 -18.05 7.11 -15.82
CA ILE A 110 -17.26 8.21 -15.26
C ILE A 110 -18.07 9.17 -14.40
N CYS A 111 -19.31 9.51 -14.78
CA CYS A 111 -20.18 10.37 -13.97
C CYS A 111 -20.56 9.69 -12.65
N THR A 112 -20.95 8.40 -12.69
CA THR A 112 -21.26 7.65 -11.47
C THR A 112 -20.06 7.51 -10.55
N ALA A 113 -18.86 7.31 -11.11
CA ALA A 113 -17.63 7.28 -10.34
C ALA A 113 -17.34 8.65 -9.71
N TRP A 114 -17.43 9.74 -10.47
CA TRP A 114 -17.23 11.10 -9.97
C TRP A 114 -18.14 11.43 -8.79
N GLU A 115 -19.42 11.08 -8.87
CA GLU A 115 -20.38 11.24 -7.78
C GLU A 115 -20.00 10.45 -6.54
N GLN A 116 -19.58 9.19 -6.71
CA GLN A 116 -19.18 8.34 -5.60
C GLN A 116 -17.90 8.85 -4.92
N VAL A 117 -16.87 9.19 -5.70
CA VAL A 117 -15.61 9.68 -5.14
C VAL A 117 -15.76 11.06 -4.50
N SER A 118 -16.62 11.92 -5.08
CA SER A 118 -16.90 13.24 -4.50
C SER A 118 -17.53 13.19 -3.11
N LYS A 119 -18.26 12.11 -2.77
CA LYS A 119 -18.84 11.92 -1.43
C LYS A 119 -17.78 11.69 -0.35
N ILE A 120 -16.70 10.99 -0.69
CA ILE A 120 -15.58 10.70 0.22
C ILE A 120 -14.42 11.68 0.04
N ARG A 121 -14.64 12.84 -0.60
CA ARG A 121 -13.59 13.83 -0.90
C ARG A 121 -12.80 14.28 0.34
N ASN A 122 -13.47 14.34 1.49
CA ASN A 122 -12.86 14.76 2.76
C ASN A 122 -11.86 13.72 3.31
N GLU A 123 -11.94 12.46 2.84
CA GLU A 123 -11.06 11.37 3.27
C GLU A 123 -9.71 11.36 2.50
N PHE A 124 -9.58 12.08 1.39
CA PHE A 124 -8.34 12.13 0.59
C PHE A 124 -7.22 12.99 1.19
N GLY A 125 -7.48 13.62 2.33
CA GLY A 125 -6.57 14.54 3.01
C GLY A 125 -6.34 15.83 2.23
N THR A 126 -5.22 16.49 2.51
CA THR A 126 -4.87 17.77 1.87
C THR A 126 -4.64 17.57 0.37
N PRO A 127 -5.20 18.44 -0.49
CA PRO A 127 -4.93 18.37 -1.91
C PRO A 127 -3.46 18.67 -2.21
N ALA A 128 -2.86 17.95 -3.14
CA ALA A 128 -1.48 18.14 -3.59
C ALA A 128 -1.44 18.69 -5.02
N SER A 129 -0.35 19.35 -5.40
CA SER A 129 -0.08 19.75 -6.79
C SER A 129 0.66 18.67 -7.58
N THR A 130 1.44 17.83 -6.89
CA THR A 130 2.29 16.80 -7.47
C THR A 130 2.30 15.55 -6.61
N PHE A 131 2.67 14.42 -7.20
CA PHE A 131 2.91 13.17 -6.47
C PHE A 131 4.07 13.32 -5.49
N GLU A 132 3.95 12.61 -4.38
CA GLU A 132 4.87 12.63 -3.25
C GLU A 132 6.30 12.26 -3.66
N VAL A 133 6.45 11.29 -4.58
CA VAL A 133 7.75 10.86 -5.11
C VAL A 133 8.53 12.00 -5.78
N TRP A 134 7.84 12.98 -6.39
CA TRP A 134 8.49 14.10 -7.08
C TRP A 134 8.95 15.21 -6.14
N LYS A 135 8.60 15.13 -4.86
CA LYS A 135 9.06 16.07 -3.83
C LYS A 135 10.33 15.60 -3.12
N MET A 136 10.79 14.39 -3.44
CA MET A 136 11.90 13.74 -2.75
C MET A 136 13.21 13.93 -3.51
N ASP A 137 14.30 14.02 -2.76
CA ASP A 137 15.64 14.04 -3.33
C ASP A 137 15.97 12.70 -4.01
N TYR A 138 16.71 12.77 -5.10
CA TYR A 138 17.13 11.60 -5.87
C TYR A 138 17.92 10.60 -5.00
N ASP A 139 18.80 11.10 -4.14
CA ASP A 139 19.60 10.28 -3.23
C ASP A 139 18.70 9.53 -2.25
N THR A 140 17.66 10.18 -1.72
CA THR A 140 16.70 9.54 -0.81
C THR A 140 15.96 8.37 -1.49
N LEU A 141 15.65 8.49 -2.78
CA LEU A 141 14.94 7.44 -3.53
C LEU A 141 15.86 6.26 -3.92
N THR A 142 17.13 6.54 -4.15
CA THR A 142 18.12 5.58 -4.67
C THR A 142 19.03 4.97 -3.60
N ASN A 143 19.11 5.58 -2.42
CA ASN A 143 19.87 5.04 -1.30
C ASN A 143 19.32 3.67 -0.87
N LYS A 144 20.24 2.70 -0.76
CA LYS A 144 19.91 1.35 -0.31
C LYS A 144 19.83 1.32 1.20
N ILE A 145 18.66 0.93 1.71
CA ILE A 145 18.46 0.66 3.12
C ILE A 145 18.93 -0.78 3.40
N LYS A 146 19.79 -0.95 4.41
CA LYS A 146 20.26 -2.27 4.83
C LYS A 146 19.12 -3.00 5.52
N VAL A 147 18.78 -4.19 5.01
CA VAL A 147 17.73 -5.05 5.56
C VAL A 147 18.23 -6.48 5.58
N ASP A 148 18.03 -7.17 6.70
CA ASP A 148 18.31 -8.60 6.85
C ASP A 148 17.02 -9.41 6.69
N LEU A 149 16.96 -10.25 5.66
CA LEU A 149 15.87 -11.23 5.48
C LEU A 149 16.29 -12.64 5.86
N ASP A 150 17.59 -12.90 5.95
CA ASP A 150 18.14 -14.24 6.17
C ASP A 150 17.93 -14.65 7.62
N PHE A 151 18.13 -13.71 8.55
CA PHE A 151 17.97 -13.95 9.97
C PHE A 151 16.55 -14.40 10.35
N GLY A 152 15.52 -13.70 9.84
CA GLY A 152 14.13 -14.10 10.05
C GLY A 152 13.79 -15.45 9.44
N GLN A 153 14.39 -15.80 8.31
CA GLN A 153 14.19 -17.10 7.66
C GLN A 153 14.83 -18.25 8.46
N GLN A 154 16.00 -18.02 9.06
CA GLN A 154 16.65 -18.99 9.96
C GLN A 154 15.77 -19.28 11.18
N LEU A 155 15.20 -18.25 11.82
CA LEU A 155 14.27 -18.40 12.94
C LEU A 155 13.02 -19.21 12.59
N GLN A 156 12.45 -19.00 11.40
CA GLN A 156 11.28 -19.75 10.95
C GLN A 156 11.56 -21.24 10.74
N ASN A 157 12.79 -21.58 10.33
CA ASN A 157 13.20 -22.96 10.13
C ASN A 157 13.50 -23.68 11.45
N CYS A 158 13.92 -22.94 12.48
CA CYS A 158 14.25 -23.49 13.79
C CYS A 158 13.03 -23.90 14.63
N ASP A 159 11.84 -23.31 14.44
CA ASP A 159 10.72 -23.53 15.37
C ASP A 159 9.32 -23.57 14.75
N LYS A 160 8.74 -24.78 14.65
CA LYS A 160 7.27 -25.02 14.55
C LYS A 160 6.68 -25.74 15.76
N LYS A 161 7.48 -26.10 16.77
CA LYS A 161 7.06 -26.98 17.89
C LYS A 161 7.21 -26.38 19.29
N ARG A 162 7.70 -25.15 19.45
CA ARG A 162 7.92 -24.57 20.78
C ARG A 162 6.73 -23.73 21.24
N SER A 163 6.03 -24.23 22.26
CA SER A 163 5.10 -23.43 23.05
C SER A 163 5.90 -22.44 23.89
N ARG A 164 6.04 -21.20 23.41
CA ARG A 164 6.67 -20.12 24.18
C ARG A 164 5.69 -19.67 25.27
N VAL A 165 5.90 -20.14 26.50
CA VAL A 165 5.15 -19.67 27.66
C VAL A 165 5.77 -18.35 28.11
N VAL A 166 5.13 -17.23 27.75
CA VAL A 166 5.62 -15.87 28.02
C VAL A 166 5.27 -15.40 29.44
N SER A 167 4.33 -16.06 30.12
CA SER A 167 3.70 -15.55 31.35
C SER A 167 4.63 -15.42 32.58
N ASN A 168 5.83 -16.02 32.56
CA ASN A 168 6.74 -16.08 33.72
C ASN A 168 8.16 -15.55 33.43
N ILE A 169 8.36 -14.79 32.35
CA ILE A 169 9.70 -14.30 31.95
C ILE A 169 9.76 -12.79 32.15
N ASN A 170 10.66 -12.32 33.03
CA ASN A 170 11.04 -10.92 33.10
C ASN A 170 12.25 -10.69 32.18
N GLY A 171 12.07 -9.89 31.13
CA GLY A 171 13.09 -9.60 30.13
C GLY A 171 13.27 -10.73 29.11
N TYR A 172 14.49 -10.92 28.64
CA TYR A 172 14.80 -11.88 27.58
C TYR A 172 15.00 -13.30 28.09
N ASN A 173 14.45 -14.26 27.35
CA ASN A 173 14.82 -15.65 27.55
C ASN A 173 16.23 -15.93 26.98
N LYS A 174 16.81 -17.10 27.29
CA LYS A 174 18.16 -17.47 26.83
C LYS A 174 18.28 -17.52 25.29
N GLU A 175 17.20 -17.81 24.58
CA GLU A 175 17.18 -17.86 23.12
C GLU A 175 17.11 -16.46 22.51
N ASP A 176 16.30 -15.56 23.09
CA ASP A 176 16.23 -14.16 22.67
C ASP A 176 17.59 -13.49 22.85
N LEU A 177 18.26 -13.71 24.00
CA LEU A 177 19.63 -13.21 24.23
C LEU A 177 20.63 -13.75 23.21
N ARG A 178 20.52 -15.02 22.82
CA ARG A 178 21.37 -15.59 21.76
C ARG A 178 21.11 -14.90 20.43
N MET A 179 19.84 -14.71 20.07
CA MET A 179 19.43 -13.99 18.87
C MET A 179 20.01 -12.57 18.85
N ILE A 180 19.87 -11.82 19.95
CA ILE A 180 20.38 -10.45 20.06
C ILE A 180 21.91 -10.44 19.90
N ASN A 181 22.61 -11.35 20.57
CA ASN A 181 24.07 -11.44 20.49
C ASN A 181 24.57 -11.83 19.10
N GLU A 182 23.87 -12.72 18.40
CA GLU A 182 24.19 -13.08 17.01
C GLU A 182 24.02 -11.90 16.06
N ILE A 183 22.95 -11.11 16.23
CA ILE A 183 22.73 -9.89 15.45
C ILE A 183 23.83 -8.87 15.74
N LYS A 184 24.14 -8.61 17.02
CA LYS A 184 25.23 -7.70 17.43
C LYS A 184 26.56 -8.11 16.78
N LYS A 185 26.89 -9.41 16.82
CA LYS A 185 28.10 -9.96 16.20
C LYS A 185 28.10 -9.84 14.68
N LYS A 186 26.98 -10.14 14.02
CA LYS A 186 26.85 -10.09 12.55
C LYS A 186 27.03 -8.68 12.00
N TYR A 187 26.50 -7.68 12.71
CA TYR A 187 26.51 -6.29 12.28
C TYR A 187 27.57 -5.41 12.95
N ASN A 188 28.43 -5.99 13.79
CA ASN A 188 29.49 -5.30 14.54
C ASN A 188 28.96 -4.09 15.32
N ILE A 189 27.84 -4.29 16.01
CA ILE A 189 27.12 -3.26 16.78
C ILE A 189 27.73 -3.17 18.18
N GLN A 190 27.95 -1.96 18.67
CA GLN A 190 28.44 -1.71 20.03
C GLN A 190 27.37 -2.04 21.09
N ASP A 191 27.74 -2.01 22.37
CA ASP A 191 26.81 -2.40 23.44
C ASP A 191 25.58 -1.48 23.56
N ASP A 192 25.69 -0.23 23.12
CA ASP A 192 24.60 0.73 23.11
C ASP A 192 23.71 0.57 21.85
N LEU A 193 22.74 -0.34 21.98
CA LEU A 193 21.79 -0.74 20.95
C LEU A 193 20.37 -0.44 21.43
N THR A 194 19.58 0.25 20.60
CA THR A 194 18.13 0.37 20.78
C THR A 194 17.40 -0.63 19.89
N MET A 195 16.76 -1.65 20.49
CA MET A 195 15.87 -2.54 19.77
C MET A 195 14.43 -2.03 19.76
N ILE A 196 13.81 -2.09 18.59
CA ILE A 196 12.42 -1.66 18.37
C ILE A 196 11.65 -2.80 17.71
N TYR A 197 10.51 -3.14 18.28
CA TYR A 197 9.60 -4.16 17.77
C TYR A 197 8.36 -3.50 17.18
N THR A 198 7.95 -3.93 15.99
CA THR A 198 6.81 -3.36 15.27
C THR A 198 5.82 -4.44 14.84
N ASP A 199 4.52 -4.17 14.95
CA ASP A 199 3.46 -5.07 14.50
C ASP A 199 2.24 -4.30 13.95
N GLY A 200 1.77 -4.67 12.76
CA GLY A 200 0.67 -4.04 12.03
C GLY A 200 -0.45 -5.01 11.67
N ALA A 201 -1.48 -5.10 12.52
CA ALA A 201 -2.58 -6.04 12.31
C ALA A 201 -3.80 -5.42 11.59
N ARG A 202 -4.37 -6.17 10.63
CA ARG A 202 -5.70 -5.88 10.05
C ARG A 202 -6.70 -7.00 10.36
N PRO A 203 -7.45 -6.92 11.47
CA PRO A 203 -8.38 -7.97 11.87
C PRO A 203 -9.62 -7.98 10.98
N LYS A 204 -10.01 -9.14 10.43
CA LYS A 204 -11.12 -9.28 9.46
C LYS A 204 -12.48 -8.75 9.97
N LYS A 205 -12.70 -8.78 11.28
CA LYS A 205 -13.97 -8.41 11.93
C LYS A 205 -13.98 -7.03 12.59
N LEU A 206 -12.85 -6.34 12.67
CA LEU A 206 -12.75 -5.08 13.42
C LEU A 206 -12.97 -3.84 12.55
N ARG A 207 -13.38 -2.75 13.21
CA ARG A 207 -13.68 -1.45 12.59
C ARG A 207 -12.43 -0.61 12.30
N ALA A 208 -11.26 -1.04 12.76
CA ALA A 208 -10.00 -0.32 12.60
C ALA A 208 -8.85 -1.30 12.30
N THR A 209 -7.77 -0.76 11.78
CA THR A 209 -6.49 -1.47 11.57
C THR A 209 -5.57 -1.08 12.72
N GLY A 210 -4.96 -2.04 13.40
CA GLY A 210 -4.05 -1.78 14.52
C GLY A 210 -2.62 -1.58 14.04
N ALA A 211 -1.87 -0.72 14.73
CA ALA A 211 -0.44 -0.53 14.55
C ALA A 211 0.19 -0.32 15.92
N SER A 212 1.27 -1.04 16.22
CA SER A 212 1.98 -0.94 17.50
C SER A 212 3.49 -0.89 17.32
N VAL A 213 4.16 -0.14 18.19
CA VAL A 213 5.61 -0.01 18.30
C VAL A 213 5.99 -0.14 19.76
N VAL A 214 6.97 -1.00 20.05
CA VAL A 214 7.50 -1.21 21.40
C VAL A 214 9.01 -1.00 21.35
N PHE A 215 9.52 -0.20 22.28
CA PHE A 215 10.96 -0.03 22.47
C PHE A 215 11.40 -0.95 23.61
N GLU A 216 12.55 -1.60 23.44
CA GLU A 216 13.13 -2.47 24.46
C GLU A 216 13.41 -1.75 25.79
N ASP A 217 13.79 -0.47 25.72
CA ASP A 217 14.16 0.34 26.88
C ASP A 217 12.94 0.92 27.64
N GLN A 218 11.72 0.57 27.23
CA GLN A 218 10.49 1.11 27.80
C GLN A 218 9.45 0.04 28.09
N ASP A 219 8.74 0.21 29.22
CA ASP A 219 7.58 -0.61 29.58
C ASP A 219 6.30 -0.19 28.83
N GLU A 220 6.33 0.94 28.10
CA GLU A 220 5.19 1.48 27.38
C GLU A 220 5.20 1.09 25.90
N SER A 221 4.04 0.61 25.42
CA SER A 221 3.81 0.38 23.99
C SER A 221 3.09 1.56 23.34
N TYR A 222 3.56 2.01 22.19
CA TYR A 222 2.85 2.99 21.36
C TYR A 222 1.88 2.26 20.43
N SER A 223 0.60 2.34 20.71
CA SER A 223 -0.44 1.67 19.91
C SER A 223 -1.44 2.67 19.33
N ILE A 224 -1.77 2.53 18.05
CA ILE A 224 -2.71 3.42 17.35
C ILE A 224 -3.73 2.64 16.52
N SER A 225 -4.94 3.18 16.45
CA SER A 225 -6.01 2.71 15.57
C SER A 225 -6.03 3.49 14.26
N LEU A 226 -5.63 2.84 13.18
CA LEU A 226 -5.70 3.36 11.81
C LEU A 226 -7.08 3.11 11.18
N PRO A 227 -7.47 3.91 10.16
CA PRO A 227 -8.72 3.68 9.43
C PRO A 227 -8.86 2.26 8.87
N ARG A 228 -10.10 1.74 8.81
CA ARG A 228 -10.42 0.41 8.24
C ARG A 228 -9.97 0.22 6.79
N MET A 229 -9.82 1.33 6.07
CA MET A 229 -9.42 1.34 4.66
C MET A 229 -7.94 1.00 4.48
N CYS A 230 -7.12 1.12 5.53
CA CYS A 230 -5.72 0.71 5.50
C CYS A 230 -5.59 -0.80 5.26
N SER A 231 -4.58 -1.18 4.47
CA SER A 231 -4.20 -2.57 4.29
C SER A 231 -3.28 -3.03 5.43
N SER A 232 -3.10 -4.34 5.62
CA SER A 232 -2.08 -4.84 6.56
C SER A 232 -0.70 -4.30 6.20
N PHE A 233 -0.36 -4.28 4.90
CA PHE A 233 0.87 -3.65 4.41
C PHE A 233 1.00 -2.18 4.83
N THR A 234 -0.10 -1.42 4.80
CA THR A 234 -0.10 -0.01 5.22
C THR A 234 0.14 0.13 6.72
N ALA A 235 -0.42 -0.76 7.54
CA ALA A 235 -0.21 -0.75 8.99
C ALA A 235 1.24 -1.07 9.34
N GLU A 236 1.82 -2.08 8.71
CA GLU A 236 3.22 -2.47 8.88
C GLU A 236 4.20 -1.39 8.40
N ALA A 237 3.90 -0.74 7.27
CA ALA A 237 4.71 0.40 6.83
C ALA A 237 4.56 1.60 7.78
N PHE A 238 3.37 1.80 8.35
CA PHE A 238 3.13 2.86 9.32
C PHE A 238 3.93 2.64 10.61
N THR A 239 3.98 1.42 11.17
CA THR A 239 4.71 1.14 12.41
C THR A 239 6.20 1.35 12.27
N ILE A 240 6.81 0.93 11.15
CA ILE A 240 8.22 1.22 10.86
C ILE A 240 8.45 2.74 10.72
N ASN A 241 7.55 3.45 10.03
CA ASN A 241 7.64 4.91 9.93
C ASN A 241 7.61 5.57 11.32
N THR A 242 6.63 5.19 12.16
CA THR A 242 6.48 5.71 13.52
C THR A 242 7.68 5.39 14.41
N ALA A 243 8.25 4.19 14.31
CA ALA A 243 9.48 3.82 15.01
C ALA A 243 10.64 4.78 14.68
N LEU A 244 10.84 5.09 13.40
CA LEU A 244 11.87 6.03 12.95
C LEU A 244 11.57 7.47 13.39
N GLU A 245 10.32 7.91 13.32
CA GLU A 245 9.91 9.25 13.78
C GLU A 245 10.16 9.45 15.27
N LEU A 246 9.74 8.48 16.10
CA LEU A 246 9.94 8.51 17.55
C LEU A 246 11.43 8.52 17.89
N MET A 247 12.26 7.76 17.16
CA MET A 247 13.70 7.78 17.37
C MET A 247 14.32 9.14 17.04
N ILE A 248 13.94 9.76 15.92
CA ILE A 248 14.39 11.11 15.57
C ILE A 248 13.98 12.13 16.64
N GLN A 249 12.77 12.00 17.19
CA GLN A 249 12.32 12.86 18.29
C GLN A 249 13.17 12.67 19.54
N ARG A 250 13.46 11.43 19.94
CA ARG A 250 14.34 11.12 21.08
C ARG A 250 15.73 11.74 20.91
N ILE A 251 16.36 11.53 19.74
CA ILE A 251 17.69 12.08 19.43
C ILE A 251 17.69 13.61 19.56
N ARG A 252 16.67 14.29 19.03
CA ARG A 252 16.56 15.76 19.11
C ARG A 252 16.30 16.28 20.52
N SER A 253 15.69 15.49 21.38
CA SER A 253 15.45 15.85 22.78
C SER A 253 16.68 15.66 23.66
N THR A 254 17.60 14.77 23.27
CA THR A 254 18.86 14.55 23.97
C THR A 254 19.93 15.50 23.41
N SER A 255 20.37 16.47 24.20
CA SER A 255 21.30 17.56 23.79
C SER A 255 22.66 17.14 23.21
N ASN A 256 22.95 15.83 23.11
CA ASN A 256 24.25 15.31 22.69
C ASN A 256 24.31 14.83 21.23
N ASP A 257 23.21 14.80 20.46
CA ASP A 257 23.20 14.32 19.05
C ASP A 257 23.87 12.95 18.81
N ILE A 258 24.14 12.16 19.87
CA ILE A 258 24.74 10.83 19.76
C ILE A 258 23.64 9.86 19.35
N ILE A 259 23.88 9.14 18.25
CA ILE A 259 22.97 8.10 17.76
C ILE A 259 23.54 6.74 18.14
N ASN A 260 22.81 6.05 19.02
CA ASN A 260 23.02 4.64 19.32
C ASN A 260 22.65 3.80 18.09
N ASP A 261 23.24 2.61 17.96
CA ASP A 261 22.85 1.72 16.88
C ASP A 261 21.37 1.31 17.07
N ILE A 262 20.61 1.29 15.97
CA ILE A 262 19.16 1.02 16.00
C ILE A 262 18.88 -0.25 15.21
N ILE A 263 18.12 -1.17 15.81
CA ILE A 263 17.59 -2.35 15.12
C ILE A 263 16.08 -2.34 15.22
N ILE A 264 15.42 -2.34 14.06
CA ILE A 264 13.97 -2.47 13.96
C ILE A 264 13.64 -3.89 13.51
N LEU A 265 12.85 -4.60 14.31
CA LEU A 265 12.37 -5.95 14.03
C LEU A 265 10.90 -5.90 13.60
N THR A 266 10.65 -6.39 12.39
CA THR A 266 9.32 -6.52 11.78
C THR A 266 9.18 -7.90 11.16
N ASP A 267 8.00 -8.50 11.26
CA ASP A 267 7.66 -9.74 10.57
C ASP A 267 7.18 -9.51 9.11
N CYS A 268 7.02 -8.24 8.70
CA CYS A 268 6.48 -7.90 7.39
C CYS A 268 7.54 -7.87 6.28
N GLN A 269 7.85 -9.06 5.75
CA GLN A 269 8.78 -9.20 4.61
C GLN A 269 8.40 -8.34 3.39
N ALA A 270 7.11 -8.09 3.17
CA ALA A 270 6.64 -7.30 2.04
C ALA A 270 7.06 -5.82 2.13
N VAL A 271 6.98 -5.22 3.32
CA VAL A 271 7.40 -3.83 3.57
C VAL A 271 8.92 -3.72 3.46
N LEU A 272 9.64 -4.65 4.07
CA LEU A 272 11.10 -4.74 3.95
C LEU A 272 11.58 -4.81 2.49
N LYS A 273 10.93 -5.65 1.67
CA LYS A 273 11.18 -5.73 0.21
C LYS A 273 10.78 -4.46 -0.55
N ALA A 274 9.83 -3.68 -0.05
CA ALA A 274 9.40 -2.43 -0.68
C ALA A 274 10.36 -1.28 -0.38
N VAL A 275 10.84 -1.19 0.86
CA VAL A 275 11.80 -0.18 1.32
C VAL A 275 13.15 -0.33 0.63
N THR A 276 13.59 -1.57 0.37
CA THR A 276 14.86 -1.89 -0.32
C THR A 276 14.83 -1.68 -1.84
N LYS A 277 13.64 -1.56 -2.44
CA LYS A 277 13.52 -1.39 -3.89
C LYS A 277 13.80 0.06 -4.32
N ASN A 278 14.71 0.21 -5.26
CA ASN A 278 15.04 1.48 -5.91
C ASN A 278 14.21 1.68 -7.18
N ILE A 279 12.89 1.57 -7.05
CA ILE A 279 11.96 1.84 -8.16
C ILE A 279 11.37 3.22 -7.92
N ILE A 280 11.45 4.10 -8.91
CA ILE A 280 10.76 5.40 -8.87
C ILE A 280 9.35 5.15 -9.43
N SER A 281 8.33 5.20 -8.57
CA SER A 281 6.94 4.99 -9.00
C SER A 281 5.98 5.87 -8.22
N VAL A 282 5.09 6.55 -8.95
CA VAL A 282 3.98 7.35 -8.39
C VAL A 282 2.95 6.53 -7.62
N TYR A 283 3.01 5.20 -7.74
CA TYR A 283 2.12 4.27 -7.04
C TYR A 283 2.74 3.70 -5.76
N GLN A 284 3.91 4.20 -5.34
CA GLN A 284 4.49 3.81 -4.06
C GLN A 284 3.63 4.26 -2.89
N ASN A 285 3.59 3.42 -1.86
CA ASN A 285 2.91 3.76 -0.62
C ASN A 285 3.63 4.92 0.05
N ARG A 286 2.87 5.91 0.53
CA ARG A 286 3.38 7.11 1.19
C ARG A 286 4.34 6.81 2.35
N TYR A 287 4.03 5.83 3.19
CA TYR A 287 4.88 5.46 4.33
C TYR A 287 6.22 4.85 3.89
N ILE A 288 6.29 4.21 2.73
CA ILE A 288 7.58 3.73 2.18
C ILE A 288 8.47 4.91 1.78
N LEU A 289 7.86 5.96 1.21
CA LEU A 289 8.55 7.19 0.88
C LEU A 289 9.03 7.92 2.14
N GLU A 290 8.17 8.02 3.16
CA GLU A 290 8.50 8.65 4.45
C GLU A 290 9.61 7.88 5.19
N ILE A 291 9.56 6.54 5.24
CA ILE A 291 10.63 5.69 5.79
C ILE A 291 11.98 6.01 5.12
N LYS A 292 12.01 6.13 3.79
CA LYS A 292 13.25 6.48 3.07
C LYS A 292 13.78 7.85 3.48
N THR A 293 12.91 8.84 3.60
CA THR A 293 13.26 10.20 4.06
C THR A 293 13.81 10.19 5.48
N LEU A 294 13.15 9.48 6.39
CA LEU A 294 13.57 9.41 7.80
C LEU A 294 14.88 8.64 7.96
N HIS A 295 15.05 7.55 7.22
CA HIS A 295 16.33 6.83 7.15
C HIS A 295 17.47 7.72 6.63
N GLY A 296 17.22 8.49 5.56
CA GLY A 296 18.19 9.47 5.05
C GLY A 296 18.55 10.52 6.11
N THR A 297 17.55 11.00 6.85
CA THR A 297 17.72 11.94 7.98
C THR A 297 18.61 11.35 9.07
N LEU A 298 18.31 10.13 9.55
CA LEU A 298 19.11 9.44 10.57
C LEU A 298 20.54 9.17 10.10
N THR A 299 20.71 8.77 8.85
CA THR A 299 22.04 8.55 8.25
C THR A 299 22.86 9.85 8.25
N ASN A 300 22.22 10.99 7.99
CA ASN A 300 22.88 12.29 7.99
C ASN A 300 23.23 12.77 9.40
N ILE A 301 22.38 12.51 10.41
CA ILE A 301 22.70 12.82 11.80
C ILE A 301 23.89 11.97 12.25
N LYS A 302 23.88 10.65 11.97
CA LYS A 302 24.97 9.73 12.37
C LYS A 302 26.33 10.07 11.74
N LYS A 303 26.35 10.73 10.59
CA LYS A 303 27.58 11.23 9.95
C LYS A 303 28.14 12.50 10.61
N ARG A 304 27.32 13.21 11.39
CA ARG A 304 27.69 14.45 12.08
C ARG A 304 28.12 14.22 13.52
N SER A 305 27.58 13.18 14.16
CA SER A 305 28.03 12.62 15.44
C SER A 305 29.42 12.02 15.32
#